data_AF-A0A3M1GGQ2-F1
#
_entry.id   AF-A0A3M1GGQ2-F1
#
_cell.length_a   1.000
_cell.length_b   1.000
_cell.length_c   1.000
_cell.angle_alpha   90.00
_cell.angle_beta   90.00
_cell.angle_gamma   90.00
#
_symmetry.space_group_name_H-M   'P 1'
#
loop_
_entity.id
_entity.type
_entity.pdbx_description
1 polymer ?
#
loop_
_entity_poly.entity_id
_entity_poly.type
_entity_poly.pdbx_seq_one_letter_code
_entity_poly.pdbx_strand_id
1 'polypeptide(L)' 'MRTERRQNCLRRLRRIEGQVRGVARMIEDDRYCIDILNQLAAAKAAL' A
#
# COMPACT_ATOMS: atom_id res chain seq x y z
N MET A 1 -8.01 -15.19 21.77
CA MET A 1 -7.34 -13.86 21.78
C MET A 1 -6.16 -13.70 20.80
N ARG A 2 -5.49 -14.77 20.30
CA ARG A 2 -4.37 -14.65 19.34
C ARG A 2 -4.80 -14.44 17.87
N THR A 3 -5.96 -14.96 17.50
CA THR A 3 -6.47 -14.98 16.12
C THR A 3 -6.88 -13.61 15.60
N GLU A 4 -7.49 -12.77 16.44
CA GLU A 4 -8.01 -11.46 16.04
C GLU A 4 -6.90 -10.46 15.70
N ARG A 5 -5.84 -10.39 16.53
CA ARG A 5 -4.66 -9.56 16.23
C ARG A 5 -3.98 -10.02 14.94
N ARG A 6 -3.83 -11.33 14.74
CA ARG A 6 -3.28 -11.91 13.51
C ARG A 6 -4.11 -11.50 12.30
N GLN A 7 -5.43 -11.62 12.38
CA GLN A 7 -6.33 -11.22 11.29
C GLN A 7 -6.27 -9.72 11.01
N ASN A 8 -6.16 -8.88 12.05
CA ASN A 8 -6.01 -7.44 11.88
C ASN A 8 -4.70 -7.08 11.17
N CYS A 9 -3.57 -7.64 11.61
CA CYS A 9 -2.30 -7.46 10.94
C CYS A 9 -2.36 -7.92 9.48
N LEU A 10 -2.95 -9.08 9.20
CA LEU A 10 -3.11 -9.58 7.83
C LEU A 10 -3.98 -8.65 6.97
N ARG A 11 -5.05 -8.05 7.52
CA ARG A 11 -5.86 -7.06 6.79
C ARG A 11 -5.06 -5.81 6.44
N ARG A 12 -4.26 -5.30 7.38
CA ARG A 12 -3.39 -4.13 7.13
C ARG A 12 -2.36 -4.43 6.05
N LEU A 13 -1.69 -5.58 6.12
CA LEU A 13 -0.70 -6.01 5.13
C LEU A 13 -1.31 -6.17 3.73
N ARG A 14 -2.50 -6.77 3.60
CA ARG A 14 -3.22 -6.88 2.31
C ARG A 14 -3.55 -5.52 1.70
N ARG A 15 -3.91 -4.54 2.52
CA ARG A 15 -4.16 -3.17 2.05
C ARG A 15 -2.87 -2.52 1.51
N ILE A 16 -1.77 -2.66 2.26
CA ILE A 16 -0.47 -2.12 1.86
C ILE A 16 0.02 -2.78 0.57
N GLU A 17 -0.14 -4.10 0.42
CA GLU A 17 0.18 -4.82 -0.81
C GLU A 17 -0.57 -4.25 -2.01
N GLY A 18 -1.87 -3.95 -1.86
CA GLY A 18 -2.66 -3.31 -2.90
C GLY A 18 -2.15 -1.91 -3.26
N GLN A 19 -1.73 -1.11 -2.28
CA GLN A 19 -1.14 0.21 -2.51
C GLN A 19 0.19 0.11 -3.28
N VAL A 20 1.07 -0.81 -2.88
CA VAL A 20 2.37 -1.02 -3.55
C VAL A 20 2.18 -1.51 -4.98
N ARG A 21 1.22 -2.42 -5.21
CA ARG A 21 0.85 -2.86 -6.57
C ARG A 21 0.29 -1.73 -7.41
N GLY A 22 -0.49 -0.84 -6.80
CA GLY A 22 -0.98 0.38 -7.45
C GLY A 22 0.18 1.28 -7.89
N VAL A 23 1.15 1.54 -7.01
CA VAL A 23 2.35 2.32 -7.33
C VAL A 23 3.15 1.71 -8.48
N ALA A 24 3.35 0.40 -8.50
CA ALA A 24 4.02 -0.29 -9.60
C ALA A 24 3.31 -0.02 -10.95
N ARG A 25 1.98 -0.11 -10.97
CA ARG A 25 1.20 0.20 -12.17
C ARG A 25 1.30 1.66 -12.59
N MET A 26 1.33 2.59 -11.62
CA MET A 26 1.54 4.01 -11.94
C MET A 26 2.90 4.27 -12.61
N ILE A 27 3.93 3.50 -12.26
CA ILE A 27 5.24 3.56 -12.91
C ILE A 27 5.17 2.97 -14.33
N GLU A 28 4.51 1.82 -14.50
CA GLU A 28 4.28 1.21 -15.83
C GLU A 28 3.48 2.13 -16.77
N ASP A 29 2.54 2.90 -16.20
CA ASP A 29 1.69 3.86 -16.92
C ASP A 29 2.35 5.24 -17.10
N ASP A 30 3.65 5.40 -16.80
CA ASP A 30 4.42 6.67 -16.89
C ASP A 30 3.73 7.86 -16.19
N ARG A 31 3.08 7.61 -15.05
CA ARG A 31 2.40 8.67 -14.28
C ARG A 31 3.39 9.66 -13.67
N TYR A 32 2.89 10.86 -13.44
CA TYR A 32 3.70 11.95 -12.90
C TYR A 32 4.30 11.61 -11.53
N CYS A 33 5.59 11.92 -11.36
CA CYS A 33 6.36 11.55 -10.18
C CYS A 33 5.73 12.04 -8.87
N ILE A 34 5.09 13.21 -8.85
CA ILE A 34 4.44 13.73 -7.63
C ILE A 34 3.25 12.86 -7.22
N ASP A 35 2.46 12.34 -8.17
CA ASP A 35 1.36 11.43 -7.88
C ASP A 35 1.87 10.12 -7.29
N ILE A 36 2.97 9.59 -7.87
CA ILE A 36 3.64 8.37 -7.39
C ILE A 36 4.15 8.59 -5.96
N LEU A 37 4.82 9.71 -5.69
CA LEU A 37 5.32 10.06 -4.35
C LEU A 37 4.19 10.16 -3.32
N ASN A 38 3.06 10.76 -3.70
CA ASN A 38 1.88 10.86 -2.83
C ASN A 38 1.31 9.48 -2.48
N GLN A 39 1.22 8.57 -3.47
CA GLN A 39 0.76 7.20 -3.21
C GLN A 39 1.74 6.39 -2.38
N LEU A 40 3.04 6.58 -2.59
CA LEU A 40 4.09 5.95 -1.79
C LEU A 40 4.02 6.43 -0.32
N ALA A 41 3.80 7.73 -0.10
CA ALA A 41 3.60 8.29 1.24
C ALA A 41 2.36 7.71 1.93
N ALA A 42 1.26 7.53 1.19
CA ALA A 42 0.04 6.90 1.70
C ALA A 42 0.24 5.42 2.06
N ALA A 43 1.06 4.68 1.29
CA ALA A 43 1.43 3.30 1.63
C ALA A 43 2.30 3.25 2.90
N LYS A 44 3.25 4.17 3.04
CA LYS A 44 4.09 4.30 4.24
C LYS A 44 3.29 4.62 5.50
N ALA A 45 2.26 5.46 5.39
CA ALA A 45 1.38 5.80 6.51
C ALA A 45 0.44 4.64 6.94
N ALA A 46 0.25 3.63 6.08
CA ALA A 46 -0.58 2.48 6.38
C ALA A 46 0.17 1.37 7.16
N LEU A 47 1.51 1.35 7.08
CA LEU A 47 2.42 0.52 7.90
C LEU A 47 2.36 0.92 9.38
#